data_AF-A0A8I2FZI1-F1
#
_entry.id   AF-A0A8I2FZI1-F1
#
_cell.length_a   1.000
_cell.length_b   1.000
_cell.length_c   1.000
_cell.angle_alpha   90.00
_cell.angle_beta   90.00
_cell.angle_gamma   90.00
#
_symmetry.space_group_name_H-M   'P 1'
#
loop_
_entity.id
_entity.type
_entity.pdbx_description
1 polymer ?
#
loop_
_entity_poly.entity_id
_entity_poly.type
_entity_poly.pdbx_seq_one_letter_code
_entity_poly.pdbx_strand_id
1 'polypeptide(L)'
;MAKYRMYVDEVGNSDLKSTSDPNRRFFSLTGVILSLDTVKNQLYPDFEKLKSRFFDSHPDDPIIFHRKEIINKKPPFESLREQDTREQFDKELLHVIFRKQNLP
;
A
#
# COMPACT_ATOMS: atom_id res chain seq x y z
N MET A 1 -24.82 11.02 -5.64
CA MET A 1 -23.55 11.48 -6.23
C MET A 1 -22.44 10.56 -5.75
N ALA A 2 -21.58 10.06 -6.64
CA ALA A 2 -20.45 9.22 -6.26
C ALA A 2 -19.46 10.03 -5.40
N LYS A 3 -19.00 9.46 -4.29
CA LYS A 3 -17.99 10.06 -3.41
C LYS A 3 -16.64 9.39 -3.65
N TYR A 4 -15.60 10.18 -3.72
CA TYR A 4 -14.23 9.72 -3.93
C TYR A 4 -13.33 10.18 -2.78
N ARG A 5 -12.28 9.42 -2.51
CA ARG A 5 -11.21 9.78 -1.59
C ARG A 5 -9.89 9.75 -2.36
N MET A 6 -9.11 10.82 -2.19
CA MET A 6 -7.76 10.93 -2.73
C MET A 6 -6.77 10.74 -1.59
N TYR A 7 -5.78 9.88 -1.82
CA TYR A 7 -4.60 9.75 -0.97
C TYR A 7 -3.42 10.34 -1.75
N VAL A 8 -2.66 11.23 -1.12
CA VAL A 8 -1.51 11.90 -1.73
C VAL A 8 -0.32 11.73 -0.81
N ASP A 9 0.81 11.38 -1.41
CA ASP A 9 2.11 11.29 -0.76
C ASP A 9 3.10 12.23 -1.44
N GLU A 10 4.00 12.79 -0.64
CA GLU A 10 5.03 13.72 -1.04
C GLU A 10 6.40 13.07 -0.89
N VAL A 11 7.21 13.12 -1.94
CA VAL A 11 8.61 12.68 -1.89
C VAL A 11 9.50 13.72 -2.56
N GLY A 12 10.62 14.05 -1.92
CA GLY A 12 11.63 14.98 -2.44
C GLY A 12 11.83 16.18 -1.54
N ASN A 13 12.33 17.29 -2.09
CA ASN A 13 12.51 18.54 -1.35
C ASN A 13 11.51 19.59 -1.84
N SER A 14 10.72 20.13 -0.91
CA SER A 14 9.80 21.24 -1.14
C SER A 14 10.49 22.62 -1.17
N ASP A 15 11.80 22.65 -0.95
CA ASP A 15 12.61 23.87 -0.88
C ASP A 15 13.06 24.34 -2.29
N LEU A 16 12.82 25.61 -2.59
CA LEU A 16 13.17 26.24 -3.88
C LEU A 16 14.67 26.58 -4.02
N LYS A 17 15.41 26.62 -2.90
CA LYS A 17 16.84 26.92 -2.84
C LYS A 17 17.71 25.72 -3.23
N SER A 18 17.18 24.50 -3.18
CA SER A 18 17.88 23.27 -3.54
C SER A 18 17.72 22.85 -5.00
N THR A 19 17.14 23.73 -5.84
CA THR A 19 16.89 23.48 -7.27
C THR A 19 18.16 23.40 -8.13
N SER A 20 19.27 23.96 -7.65
CA SER A 20 20.59 23.89 -8.30
C SER A 20 21.37 22.62 -7.99
N ASP A 21 20.99 21.87 -6.94
CA ASP A 21 21.57 20.57 -6.62
C ASP A 21 20.81 19.45 -7.35
N PRO A 22 21.44 18.72 -8.30
CA PRO A 22 20.80 17.65 -9.04
C PRO A 22 20.13 16.57 -8.17
N ASN A 23 20.62 16.35 -6.95
CA ASN A 23 20.06 15.34 -6.02
C ASN A 23 18.87 15.87 -5.21
N ARG A 24 18.63 17.18 -5.22
CA ARG A 24 17.64 17.83 -4.36
C ARG A 24 16.60 18.65 -5.11
N ARG A 25 16.70 18.73 -6.43
CA ARG A 25 15.84 19.55 -7.31
C ARG A 25 14.45 18.98 -7.62
N PHE A 26 14.17 17.75 -7.19
CA PHE A 26 12.91 17.08 -7.52
C PHE A 26 11.98 17.00 -6.32
N PHE A 27 10.72 17.30 -6.61
CA PHE A 27 9.57 17.15 -5.74
C PHE A 27 8.51 16.38 -6.54
N SER A 28 8.03 15.28 -6.00
CA SER A 28 7.00 14.46 -6.62
C SER A 28 5.81 14.30 -5.71
N LEU A 29 4.62 14.49 -6.27
CA LEU A 29 3.37 14.09 -5.66
C LEU A 29 2.91 12.81 -6.33
N THR A 30 2.67 11.78 -5.52
CA THR A 30 2.09 10.53 -5.98
C THR A 30 0.79 10.30 -5.24
N GLY A 31 -0.24 9.81 -5.91
CA GLY A 31 -1.52 9.58 -5.25
C GLY A 31 -2.43 8.64 -6.00
N VAL A 32 -3.46 8.19 -5.29
CA VAL A 32 -4.53 7.36 -5.83
C VAL A 32 -5.88 7.97 -5.48
N ILE A 33 -6.80 7.95 -6.43
CA ILE A 33 -8.19 8.38 -6.25
C ILE A 33 -9.05 7.13 -6.31
N LEU A 34 -9.82 6.89 -5.26
CA LEU A 34 -10.64 5.70 -5.10
C LEU A 34 -12.08 6.10 -4.80
N SER A 35 -13.05 5.40 -5.40
CA SER A 35 -14.45 5.59 -5.00
C SER A 35 -14.65 5.04 -3.59
N LEU A 36 -15.47 5.70 -2.77
CA LEU A 36 -15.77 5.22 -1.42
C LEU A 36 -16.47 3.85 -1.45
N ASP A 37 -17.21 3.56 -2.51
CA ASP A 37 -17.87 2.27 -2.70
C ASP A 37 -16.84 1.15 -2.91
N THR A 38 -15.87 1.36 -3.81
CA THR A 38 -14.74 0.45 -4.03
C THR A 38 -13.95 0.22 -2.76
N VAL A 39 -13.68 1.28 -1.98
CA VAL A 39 -12.96 1.15 -0.70
C VAL A 39 -13.74 0.26 0.27
N LYS A 40 -15.04 0.53 0.45
CA LYS A 40 -15.88 -0.18 1.42
C LYS A 40 -16.13 -1.64 1.04
N ASN A 41 -16.51 -1.88 -0.21
CA ASN A 41 -17.07 -3.16 -0.63
C ASN A 41 -16.02 -4.12 -1.19
N GLN A 42 -14.82 -3.62 -1.53
CA GLN A 42 -13.78 -4.42 -2.17
C GLN A 42 -12.41 -4.26 -1.51
N LEU A 43 -11.84 -3.05 -1.57
CA LEU A 43 -10.44 -2.84 -1.18
C LEU A 43 -10.21 -3.16 0.30
N TYR A 44 -11.03 -2.61 1.20
CA TYR A 44 -10.88 -2.84 2.63
C TYR A 44 -11.04 -4.33 3.00
N PRO A 45 -12.13 -5.04 2.61
CA PRO A 45 -12.25 -6.48 2.86
C PRO A 45 -11.10 -7.32 2.31
N ASP A 46 -10.61 -7.01 1.11
CA ASP A 46 -9.53 -7.78 0.47
C ASP A 46 -8.19 -7.60 1.19
N PHE A 47 -7.88 -6.38 1.64
CA PHE A 47 -6.68 -6.13 2.45
C PHE A 47 -6.77 -6.74 3.85
N GLU A 48 -7.93 -6.70 4.51
CA GLU A 48 -8.09 -7.35 5.83
C GLU A 48 -7.94 -8.87 5.75
N LYS A 49 -8.45 -9.50 4.67
CA LYS A 49 -8.21 -10.93 4.40
C LYS A 49 -6.72 -11.23 4.22
N LEU A 50 -6.00 -10.38 3.50
CA LEU A 50 -4.56 -10.53 3.30
C LEU A 50 -3.81 -10.43 4.64
N LYS A 51 -4.15 -9.45 5.48
CA LYS A 51 -3.53 -9.29 6.80
C LYS A 51 -3.80 -10.48 7.71
N SER A 52 -5.05 -10.91 7.80
CA SER A 52 -5.45 -12.05 8.64
C SER A 52 -4.75 -13.34 8.20
N ARG A 53 -4.63 -13.57 6.89
CA ARG A 53 -3.98 -14.78 6.36
C ARG A 53 -2.48 -14.86 6.65
N PHE A 54 -1.75 -13.74 6.53
CA PHE A 54 -0.28 -13.78 6.53
C PHE A 54 0.37 -13.31 7.84
N PHE A 55 -0.34 -12.55 8.67
CA PHE A 55 0.24 -11.84 9.81
C PHE A 55 -0.55 -11.94 11.12
N ASP A 56 -1.52 -12.87 11.22
CA ASP A 56 -2.35 -13.08 12.41
C ASP A 56 -3.01 -11.78 12.94
N SER A 57 -3.59 -11.02 12.01
CA SER A 57 -4.20 -9.72 12.34
C SER A 57 -5.39 -9.86 13.27
N HIS A 58 -5.35 -9.18 14.42
CA HIS A 58 -6.47 -9.08 15.35
C HIS A 58 -7.24 -7.75 15.17
N PRO A 59 -8.59 -7.71 15.30
CA PRO A 59 -9.35 -6.47 15.17
C PRO A 59 -8.93 -5.36 16.16
N ASP A 60 -8.52 -5.74 17.36
CA ASP A 60 -8.05 -4.80 18.39
C ASP A 60 -6.59 -4.35 18.20
N ASP A 61 -5.83 -5.03 17.34
CA ASP A 61 -4.46 -4.66 16.98
C ASP A 61 -4.28 -4.68 15.45
N PRO A 62 -4.85 -3.67 14.75
CA PRO A 62 -4.89 -3.67 13.31
C PRO A 62 -3.50 -3.48 12.71
N ILE A 63 -3.12 -4.40 11.82
CA ILE A 63 -1.82 -4.33 11.15
C ILE A 63 -1.83 -3.24 10.09
N ILE A 64 -0.87 -2.31 10.21
CA ILE A 64 -0.63 -1.24 9.23
C ILE A 64 0.52 -1.66 8.31
N PHE A 65 0.27 -1.67 7.00
CA PHE A 65 1.28 -1.99 6.00
C PHE A 65 2.25 -0.84 5.79
N HIS A 66 3.32 -0.84 6.60
CA HIS A 66 4.44 0.05 6.38
C HIS A 66 5.46 -0.58 5.43
N ARG A 67 5.74 0.10 4.31
CA ARG A 67 6.65 -0.38 3.26
C ARG A 67 8.02 -0.79 3.83
N LYS A 68 8.58 0.01 4.73
CA LYS A 68 9.92 -0.23 5.30
C LYS A 68 9.94 -1.54 6.09
N GLU A 69 8.89 -1.83 6.85
CA GLU A 69 8.77 -2.98 7.72
C GLU A 69 8.52 -4.26 6.90
N ILE A 70 7.66 -4.18 5.87
CA ILE A 70 7.41 -5.28 4.92
C ILE A 70 8.70 -5.67 4.19
N ILE A 71 9.39 -4.69 3.57
CA ILE A 71 10.61 -4.96 2.77
C ILE A 71 11.73 -5.52 3.65
N ASN A 72 11.88 -5.00 4.86
CA ASN A 72 12.90 -5.46 5.79
C ASN A 72 12.46 -6.67 6.63
N LYS A 73 11.24 -7.20 6.43
CA LYS A 73 10.71 -8.37 7.15
C LYS A 73 10.81 -8.19 8.67
N LYS A 74 10.46 -6.98 9.12
CA LYS A 74 10.42 -6.59 10.53
C LYS A 74 9.01 -6.82 11.08
N PRO A 75 8.85 -6.98 12.40
CA PRO A 75 7.54 -7.16 13.01
C PRO A 75 6.49 -6.16 12.52
N PRO A 76 5.26 -6.61 12.19
CA PRO A 76 4.73 -8.00 12.29
C PRO A 76 4.91 -8.85 11.01
N PHE A 77 5.85 -8.51 10.13
CA PHE A 77 6.02 -9.13 8.80
C PHE A 77 7.15 -10.18 8.74
N GLU A 78 7.58 -10.73 9.88
CA GLU A 78 8.64 -11.74 9.95
C GLU A 78 8.31 -13.02 9.18
N SER A 79 7.02 -13.35 8.98
CA SER A 79 6.58 -14.50 8.18
C SER A 79 7.05 -14.43 6.72
N LEU A 80 7.37 -13.24 6.21
CA LEU A 80 7.93 -13.02 4.87
C LEU A 80 9.43 -13.38 4.75
N ARG A 81 10.05 -13.87 5.83
CA ARG A 81 11.38 -14.49 5.79
C ARG A 81 11.33 -15.82 5.06
N GLU A 82 10.23 -16.55 5.22
CA GLU A 82 9.98 -17.80 4.51
C GLU A 82 9.66 -17.51 3.05
N GLN A 83 10.39 -18.17 2.14
CA GLN A 83 10.32 -17.91 0.71
C GLN A 83 8.92 -18.17 0.16
N ASP A 84 8.34 -19.33 0.46
CA ASP A 84 7.02 -19.72 -0.04
C ASP A 84 5.92 -18.76 0.45
N THR A 85 5.98 -18.35 1.72
CA THR A 85 5.03 -17.38 2.30
C THR A 85 5.14 -16.03 1.59
N ARG A 86 6.36 -15.56 1.34
CA ARG A 86 6.59 -14.29 0.63
C ARG A 86 6.06 -14.34 -0.80
N GLU A 87 6.34 -15.42 -1.54
CA GLU A 87 5.88 -15.55 -2.92
C GLU A 87 4.35 -15.60 -3.03
N GLN A 88 3.70 -16.28 -2.09
CA GLN A 88 2.23 -16.29 -2.00
C GLN A 88 1.68 -14.91 -1.64
N PHE A 89 2.29 -14.23 -0.66
CA PHE A 89 1.89 -12.87 -0.26
C PHE A 89 2.00 -11.89 -1.43
N ASP A 90 3.15 -11.87 -2.13
CA ASP A 90 3.38 -10.96 -3.25
C ASP A 90 2.38 -11.20 -4.38
N LYS A 91 2.11 -12.46 -4.72
CA LYS A 91 1.13 -12.83 -5.74
C LYS A 91 -0.28 -12.34 -5.38
N GLU A 92 -0.70 -12.48 -4.13
CA GLU A 92 -2.02 -12.08 -3.68
C GLU A 92 -2.16 -10.57 -3.53
N LEU A 93 -1.14 -9.90 -3.02
CA LEU A 93 -1.08 -8.44 -2.98
C LEU A 93 -1.22 -7.84 -4.38
N LEU A 94 -0.47 -8.37 -5.35
CA LEU A 94 -0.58 -7.95 -6.75
C LEU A 94 -1.97 -8.24 -7.32
N HIS A 95 -2.58 -9.38 -6.97
CA HIS A 95 -3.95 -9.68 -7.38
C HIS A 95 -4.97 -8.69 -6.80
N VAL A 96 -4.82 -8.24 -5.56
CA VAL A 96 -5.69 -7.23 -4.94
C VAL A 96 -5.52 -5.87 -5.62
N ILE A 97 -4.29 -5.46 -5.93
CA ILE A 97 -3.97 -4.14 -6.53
C ILE A 97 -4.33 -4.08 -8.01
N PHE A 98 -3.92 -5.09 -8.79
CA PHE A 98 -4.02 -5.10 -10.25
C PHE A 98 -5.18 -5.95 -10.76
N ARG A 99 -6.16 -6.27 -9.91
CA ARG A 99 -7.35 -7.00 -10.36
C ARG A 99 -7.88 -6.32 -11.61
N LYS A 100 -7.93 -7.05 -12.74
CA LYS A 100 -8.46 -6.52 -13.99
C LYS A 100 -9.82 -5.91 -13.69
N GLN A 101 -9.91 -4.59 -13.78
CA GLN A 101 -11.20 -3.95 -13.91
C GLN A 101 -11.69 -4.40 -15.28
N ASN A 102 -12.71 -5.26 -15.31
CA ASN A 102 -13.55 -5.41 -16.48
C ASN A 102 -14.25 -4.05 -16.64
N LEU A 103 -13.56 -3.09 -17.25
CA LEU A 103 -14.20 -1.91 -17.78
C LEU A 103 -15.09 -2.39 -18.94
N PRO A 104 -16.34 -1.90 -19.02
CA PRO A 104 -17.25 -2.22 -20.12
C PRO A 104 -16.67 -1.86 -21.48
#